data_AF-A0A8R7TD52-F1
#
_entry.id   AF-A0A8R7TD52-F1
#
_cell.length_a   1.000
_cell.length_b   1.000
_cell.length_c   1.000
_cell.angle_alpha   90.00
_cell.angle_beta   90.00
_cell.angle_gamma   90.00
#
_symmetry.space_group_name_H-M   'P 1'
#
loop_
_entity.id
_entity.type
_entity.pdbx_description
1 polymer ?
#
loop_
_entity_poly.entity_id
_entity_poly.type
_entity_poly.pdbx_seq_one_letter_code
_entity_poly.pdbx_strand_id
1 'polypeptide(L)'
;MIDGIKDKQMVRWHRNREREKASLWEITPHYAEKLEEEKERARFCKPIQAGVNLWQVTSGQQTHAVNLEVYTCGCRKWDLIGIPCNHAISAINKAKRFPEDHVCNFFKKPFYLAAYEPMIYPVPGEHDWTRTSGPDIEPPKFHVKKGRRKEKRIKGRFEVPKPNDSSRMATITCSNCGLQGHRYTNCKQQLRPKLAMRKIKHVVN
;
A
#
# COMPACT_ATOMS: atom_id res chain seq x y z
N MET A 1 -17.73 -19.92 0.72
CA MET A 1 -17.09 -18.67 0.22
C MET A 1 -16.76 -17.70 1.36
N ILE A 2 -17.62 -17.57 2.37
CA ILE A 2 -17.45 -16.64 3.50
C ILE A 2 -16.35 -17.12 4.48
N ASP A 3 -16.23 -18.42 4.77
CA ASP A 3 -15.17 -18.94 5.66
C ASP A 3 -13.76 -18.63 5.17
N GLY A 4 -13.50 -18.79 3.87
CA GLY A 4 -12.20 -18.44 3.30
C GLY A 4 -11.87 -16.94 3.38
N ILE A 5 -12.87 -16.05 3.51
CA ILE A 5 -12.65 -14.62 3.77
C ILE A 5 -12.33 -14.42 5.25
N LYS A 6 -13.13 -15.02 6.15
CA LYS A 6 -12.91 -15.00 7.60
C LYS A 6 -11.48 -15.46 7.95
N ASP A 7 -11.05 -16.61 7.43
CA ASP A 7 -9.74 -17.19 7.74
C ASP A 7 -8.60 -16.30 7.25
N LYS A 8 -8.71 -15.76 6.03
CA LYS A 8 -7.72 -14.80 5.50
C LYS A 8 -7.64 -13.54 6.34
N GLN A 9 -8.78 -13.02 6.80
CA GLN A 9 -8.82 -11.85 7.67
C GLN A 9 -8.22 -12.16 9.04
N MET A 10 -8.58 -13.29 9.65
CA MET A 10 -8.03 -13.74 10.94
C MET A 10 -6.50 -13.84 10.88
N VAL A 11 -5.96 -14.54 9.88
CA VAL A 11 -4.50 -14.67 9.68
C VAL A 11 -3.85 -13.30 9.46
N ARG A 12 -4.48 -12.44 8.65
CA ARG A 12 -3.96 -11.09 8.37
C ARG A 12 -3.94 -10.22 9.63
N TRP A 13 -5.02 -10.21 10.41
CA TRP A 13 -5.14 -9.43 11.64
C TRP A 13 -4.11 -9.87 12.67
N HIS A 14 -4.00 -11.18 12.90
CA HIS A 14 -2.98 -11.75 13.78
C HIS A 14 -1.57 -11.34 13.34
N ARG A 15 -1.24 -11.56 12.06
CA ARG A 15 0.08 -11.19 11.51
C ARG A 15 0.36 -9.70 11.64
N ASN A 16 -0.62 -8.84 11.38
CA ASN A 16 -0.45 -7.38 11.50
C ASN A 16 -0.13 -6.99 12.93
N ARG A 17 -0.89 -7.52 13.91
CA ARG A 17 -0.66 -7.26 15.33
C ARG A 17 0.75 -7.66 15.78
N GLU A 18 1.17 -8.88 15.44
CA GLU A 18 2.50 -9.38 15.86
C GLU A 18 3.65 -8.62 15.18
N ARG A 19 3.52 -8.32 13.89
CA ARG A 19 4.49 -7.47 13.18
C ARG A 19 4.58 -6.09 13.79
N GLU A 20 3.46 -5.53 14.21
CA GLU A 20 3.42 -4.17 14.74
C GLU A 20 3.99 -4.07 16.14
N LYS A 21 3.75 -5.05 17.01
CA LYS A 21 4.42 -5.12 18.31
C LYS A 21 5.95 -5.05 18.15
N ALA A 22 6.49 -5.79 17.19
CA ALA A 22 7.93 -5.86 16.91
C ALA A 22 8.48 -4.66 16.09
N SER A 23 7.63 -3.76 15.60
CA SER A 23 8.08 -2.61 14.81
C SER A 23 8.83 -1.60 15.68
N LEU A 24 9.73 -0.81 15.09
CA LEU A 24 10.43 0.29 15.78
C LEU A 24 9.94 1.67 15.35
N TRP A 25 9.01 1.76 14.41
CA TRP A 25 8.53 3.04 13.92
C TRP A 25 7.53 3.65 14.91
N GLU A 26 7.56 4.98 15.07
CA GLU A 26 6.60 5.72 15.89
C GLU A 26 5.42 6.21 15.06
N ILE A 27 5.70 6.67 13.83
CA ILE A 27 4.72 7.05 12.82
C ILE A 27 4.70 5.96 11.75
N THR A 28 3.51 5.60 11.29
CA THR A 28 3.31 4.62 10.21
C THR A 28 4.20 4.94 8.99
N PRO A 29 4.94 3.96 8.42
CA PRO A 29 6.00 4.24 7.44
C PRO A 29 5.57 5.10 6.25
N HIS A 30 4.36 4.86 5.73
CA HIS A 30 3.79 5.63 4.61
C HIS A 30 3.61 7.12 4.93
N TYR A 31 3.22 7.46 6.15
CA TYR A 31 3.04 8.84 6.56
C TYR A 31 4.35 9.48 7.03
N ALA A 32 5.29 8.69 7.55
CA ALA A 32 6.65 9.14 7.82
C ALA A 32 7.37 9.55 6.52
N GLU A 33 7.25 8.76 5.45
CA GLU A 33 7.79 9.10 4.12
C GLU A 33 7.20 10.40 3.59
N LYS A 34 5.86 10.54 3.65
CA LYS A 34 5.19 11.80 3.27
C LYS A 34 5.63 13.00 4.11
N LEU A 35 5.84 12.81 5.40
CA LEU A 35 6.32 13.87 6.28
C LEU A 35 7.70 14.34 5.81
N GLU A 36 8.61 13.42 5.46
CA GLU A 36 9.93 13.78 4.96
C GLU A 36 9.90 14.53 3.63
N GLU A 37 9.02 14.15 2.70
CA GLU A 37 8.81 14.94 1.48
C GLU A 37 8.39 16.38 1.78
N GLU A 38 7.57 16.59 2.81
CA GLU A 38 7.15 17.92 3.23
C GLU A 38 8.28 18.68 3.95
N LYS A 39 9.15 17.99 4.71
CA LYS A 39 10.34 18.62 5.32
C LYS A 39 11.29 19.15 4.26
N GLU A 40 11.53 18.39 3.19
CA GLU A 40 12.33 18.83 2.05
C GLU A 40 11.74 20.07 1.37
N ARG A 41 10.41 20.16 1.27
CA ARG A 41 9.72 21.34 0.70
C ARG A 41 9.72 22.54 1.66
N ALA A 42 9.74 22.30 2.96
CA ALA A 42 9.68 23.35 3.98
C ALA A 42 10.88 24.32 3.91
N ARG A 43 12.02 23.88 3.38
CA ARG A 43 13.21 24.72 3.17
C ARG A 43 12.97 25.94 2.28
N PHE A 44 11.95 25.89 1.42
CA PHE A 44 11.58 26.98 0.53
C PHE A 44 10.56 27.95 1.13
N CYS A 45 10.17 27.73 2.39
CA CYS A 45 9.19 28.54 3.10
C CYS A 45 9.89 29.52 4.06
N LYS A 46 9.33 30.72 4.20
CA LYS A 46 9.82 31.78 5.09
C LYS A 46 8.77 32.05 6.17
N PRO A 47 8.98 31.59 7.41
CA PRO A 47 8.03 31.78 8.50
C PRO A 47 8.34 33.07 9.27
N ILE A 48 7.29 33.84 9.58
CA ILE A 48 7.31 35.02 10.42
C ILE A 48 6.31 34.79 11.55
N GLN A 49 6.74 35.00 12.80
CA GLN A 49 5.87 34.81 13.95
C GLN A 49 4.91 36.01 14.05
N ALA A 50 3.60 35.73 14.02
CA ALA A 50 2.56 36.74 14.19
C ALA A 50 2.05 36.79 15.63
N GLY A 51 2.11 35.66 16.35
CA GLY A 51 1.71 35.56 17.75
C GLY A 51 2.13 34.24 18.39
N VAL A 52 1.58 33.93 19.57
CA VAL A 52 1.78 32.62 20.21
C VAL A 52 1.15 31.55 19.33
N ASN A 53 1.95 30.56 18.91
CA ASN A 53 1.55 29.48 17.99
C ASN A 53 1.03 29.92 16.61
N LEU A 54 0.94 31.23 16.32
CA LEU A 54 0.41 31.77 15.06
C LEU A 54 1.54 32.34 14.19
N TRP A 55 1.58 31.90 12.95
CA TRP A 55 2.64 32.20 12.00
C TRP A 55 2.09 32.61 10.65
N GLN A 56 2.75 33.58 10.03
CA GLN A 56 2.60 33.88 8.62
C GLN A 56 3.74 33.20 7.88
N VAL A 57 3.44 32.34 6.92
CA VAL A 57 4.46 31.60 6.17
C VAL A 57 4.32 31.89 4.68
N THR A 58 5.38 32.42 4.09
CA THR A 58 5.44 32.73 2.65
C THR A 58 6.18 31.63 1.92
N SER A 59 5.60 31.13 0.82
CA SER A 59 6.21 30.14 -0.09
C SER A 59 5.99 30.61 -1.52
N GLY A 60 7.06 31.02 -2.20
CA GLY A 60 6.97 31.68 -3.50
C GLY A 60 6.18 33.00 -3.42
N GLN A 61 5.09 33.11 -4.19
CA GLN A 61 4.21 34.28 -4.22
C GLN A 61 3.01 34.18 -3.25
N GLN A 62 2.84 33.04 -2.59
CA GLN A 62 1.68 32.81 -1.71
C GLN A 62 2.09 32.93 -0.25
N THR A 63 1.16 33.41 0.57
CA THR A 63 1.32 33.53 2.00
C THR A 63 0.16 32.83 2.69
N HIS A 64 0.46 32.03 3.70
CA HIS A 64 -0.50 31.21 4.43
C HIS A 64 -0.38 31.49 5.94
N ALA A 65 -1.52 31.61 6.61
CA ALA A 65 -1.57 31.58 8.07
C ALA A 65 -1.42 30.13 8.56
N VAL A 66 -0.60 29.91 9.58
CA VAL A 66 -0.39 28.60 10.22
C VAL A 66 -0.64 28.76 11.71
N ASN A 67 -1.44 27.86 12.27
CA ASN A 67 -1.64 27.78 13.72
C ASN A 67 -1.18 26.42 14.24
N LEU A 68 -0.15 26.43 15.08
CA LEU A 68 0.49 25.23 15.63
C LEU A 68 -0.29 24.59 16.78
N GLU A 69 -1.22 25.31 17.41
CA GLU A 69 -1.98 24.82 18.56
C GLU A 69 -3.21 24.02 18.13
N VAL A 70 -3.91 24.51 17.11
CA VAL A 70 -5.07 23.81 16.53
C VAL A 70 -4.70 22.96 15.32
N TYR A 71 -3.41 22.88 14.97
CA TYR A 71 -2.88 22.05 13.88
C TYR A 71 -3.47 22.39 12.50
N THR A 72 -3.55 23.68 12.16
CA THR A 72 -4.18 24.16 10.91
C THR A 72 -3.23 24.97 10.04
N CYS A 73 -3.48 24.97 8.73
CA CYS A 73 -2.77 25.82 7.79
C CYS A 73 -3.71 26.36 6.71
N GLY A 74 -3.54 27.62 6.30
CA GLY A 74 -4.32 28.25 5.24
C GLY A 74 -4.30 27.50 3.90
N CYS A 75 -3.26 26.70 3.63
CA CYS A 75 -3.20 25.83 2.45
C CYS A 75 -4.11 24.58 2.54
N ARG A 76 -4.75 24.34 3.69
CA ARG A 76 -5.65 23.22 4.03
C ARG A 76 -5.06 21.81 3.99
N LYS A 77 -3.81 21.67 3.57
CA LYS A 77 -3.18 20.34 3.45
C LYS A 77 -3.02 19.65 4.81
N TRP A 78 -2.71 20.42 5.85
CA TRP A 78 -2.60 19.87 7.20
C TRP A 78 -3.97 19.40 7.71
N ASP A 79 -4.98 20.23 7.54
CA ASP A 79 -6.37 19.99 7.96
C ASP A 79 -6.95 18.73 7.29
N LEU A 80 -6.63 18.51 6.01
CA LEU A 80 -7.18 17.40 5.22
C LEU A 80 -6.42 16.08 5.39
N ILE A 81 -5.10 16.14 5.53
CA ILE A 81 -4.26 14.93 5.54
C ILE A 81 -3.91 14.51 6.98
N GLY A 82 -3.91 15.45 7.93
CA GLY A 82 -3.54 15.20 9.33
C GLY A 82 -2.03 15.09 9.58
N ILE A 83 -1.19 15.46 8.62
CA ILE A 83 0.25 15.64 8.79
C ILE A 83 0.63 17.09 8.47
N PRO A 84 1.62 17.68 9.17
CA PRO A 84 2.10 19.03 8.86
C PRO A 84 2.49 19.17 7.39
N CYS A 85 1.99 20.21 6.72
CA CYS A 85 2.45 20.58 5.38
C CYS A 85 3.80 21.31 5.43
N ASN A 86 4.44 21.51 4.29
CA ASN A 86 5.67 22.29 4.17
C ASN A 86 5.63 23.67 4.89
N HIS A 87 4.50 24.38 4.83
CA HIS A 87 4.34 25.67 5.54
C HIS A 87 4.32 25.49 7.05
N ALA A 88 3.57 24.49 7.53
CA ALA A 88 3.49 24.15 8.94
C ALA A 88 4.85 23.74 9.47
N ILE A 89 5.55 22.83 8.80
CA ILE A 89 6.89 22.36 9.18
C ILE A 89 7.87 23.54 9.29
N SER A 90 7.82 24.49 8.37
CA SER A 90 8.66 25.69 8.43
C SER A 90 8.42 26.50 9.71
N ALA A 91 7.15 26.74 10.07
CA ALA A 91 6.79 27.40 11.31
C ALA A 91 7.19 26.59 12.56
N ILE A 92 7.01 25.28 12.55
CA ILE A 92 7.36 24.35 13.64
C ILE A 92 8.87 24.38 13.91
N ASN A 93 9.67 24.30 12.85
CA ASN A 93 11.13 24.36 12.94
C ASN A 93 11.59 25.72 13.50
N LYS A 94 10.95 26.82 13.06
CA LYS A 94 11.25 28.17 13.58
C LYS A 94 10.87 28.32 15.06
N ALA A 95 9.81 27.63 15.49
CA ALA A 95 9.41 27.50 16.89
C ALA A 95 10.29 26.53 17.71
N LYS A 96 11.32 25.92 17.11
CA LYS A 96 12.23 24.94 17.73
C LYS A 96 11.51 23.71 18.30
N ARG A 97 10.48 23.23 17.59
CA ARG A 97 9.72 22.01 17.91
C ARG A 97 9.95 20.94 16.84
N PHE A 98 9.56 19.71 17.11
CA PHE A 98 9.67 18.60 16.15
C PHE A 98 8.38 18.42 15.34
N PRO A 99 8.44 18.34 13.99
CA PRO A 99 7.28 18.07 13.16
C PRO A 99 6.52 16.77 13.50
N GLU A 100 7.23 15.75 13.99
CA GLU A 100 6.70 14.44 14.37
C GLU A 100 5.67 14.54 15.51
N ASP A 101 5.87 15.48 16.44
CA ASP A 101 4.96 15.75 17.56
C ASP A 101 3.63 16.35 17.10
N HIS A 102 3.56 16.76 15.84
CA HIS A 102 2.44 17.49 15.25
C HIS A 102 1.73 16.67 14.16
N VAL A 103 2.09 15.39 14.03
CA VAL A 103 1.36 14.40 13.24
C VAL A 103 0.15 13.90 14.02
N CYS A 104 -0.98 13.75 13.34
CA CYS A 104 -2.21 13.20 13.91
C CYS A 104 -1.97 11.83 14.57
N ASN A 105 -2.50 11.67 15.79
CA ASN A 105 -2.35 10.45 16.58
C ASN A 105 -2.85 9.19 15.86
N PHE A 106 -3.79 9.31 14.92
CA PHE A 106 -4.30 8.20 14.11
C PHE A 106 -3.21 7.50 13.29
N PHE A 107 -2.13 8.20 12.96
CA PHE A 107 -1.00 7.66 12.20
C PHE A 107 0.15 7.18 13.07
N LYS A 108 0.03 7.29 14.41
CA LYS A 108 1.02 6.83 15.37
C LYS A 108 0.79 5.37 15.75
N LYS A 109 1.87 4.69 16.14
CA LYS A 109 1.89 3.28 16.51
C LYS A 109 0.85 2.88 17.56
N PRO A 110 0.61 3.66 18.65
CA PRO A 110 -0.37 3.28 19.66
C PRO A 110 -1.79 3.11 19.11
N PHE A 111 -2.25 4.02 18.25
CA PHE A 111 -3.57 3.93 17.63
C PHE A 111 -3.66 2.80 16.61
N TYR A 112 -2.57 2.53 15.88
CA TYR A 112 -2.51 1.37 15.00
C TYR A 112 -2.64 0.06 15.79
N LEU A 113 -1.90 -0.07 16.91
CA LEU A 113 -2.01 -1.24 17.78
C LEU A 113 -3.42 -1.40 18.34
N ALA A 114 -4.03 -0.33 18.86
CA ALA A 114 -5.40 -0.34 19.35
C ALA A 114 -6.41 -0.78 18.26
N ALA A 115 -6.21 -0.36 17.01
CA ALA A 115 -7.09 -0.75 15.91
C ALA A 115 -7.03 -2.25 15.57
N TYR A 116 -5.88 -2.91 15.81
CA TYR A 116 -5.65 -4.34 15.56
C TYR A 116 -5.60 -5.19 16.84
N GLU A 117 -5.86 -4.59 17.99
CA GLU A 117 -5.94 -5.28 19.27
C GLU A 117 -7.05 -6.33 19.27
N PRO A 118 -8.29 -6.03 18.79
CA PRO A 118 -9.37 -7.00 18.76
C PRO A 118 -9.03 -8.24 17.92
N MET A 119 -9.48 -9.39 18.38
CA MET A 119 -9.29 -10.66 17.69
C MET A 119 -10.56 -11.06 16.95
N ILE A 120 -10.40 -11.56 15.73
CA ILE A 120 -11.45 -12.32 15.06
C ILE A 120 -11.48 -13.70 15.70
N TYR A 121 -12.52 -14.00 16.47
CA TYR A 121 -12.67 -15.28 17.15
C TYR A 121 -12.83 -16.42 16.15
N PRO A 122 -12.24 -17.60 16.41
CA PRO A 122 -12.53 -18.78 15.64
C PRO A 122 -14.01 -19.13 15.78
N VAL A 123 -14.63 -19.46 14.64
CA VAL A 123 -16.01 -19.95 14.60
C VAL A 123 -15.93 -21.46 14.42
N PRO A 124 -16.65 -22.26 15.24
CA PRO A 124 -16.72 -23.71 15.09
C PRO A 124 -17.11 -24.14 13.67
N GLY A 125 -16.85 -25.39 13.32
CA GLY A 125 -17.30 -25.93 12.04
C GLY A 125 -18.82 -26.12 12.02
N GLU A 126 -19.39 -26.30 10.82
CA GLU A 126 -20.83 -26.49 10.61
C GLU A 126 -21.44 -27.60 11.48
N HIS A 127 -20.65 -28.65 11.78
CA HIS A 127 -21.05 -29.76 12.64
C HIS A 127 -21.38 -29.36 14.08
N ASP A 128 -20.84 -28.23 14.56
CA ASP A 128 -21.02 -27.71 15.92
C ASP A 128 -21.99 -26.51 15.96
N TRP A 129 -22.59 -26.12 14.83
CA TRP A 129 -23.47 -24.95 14.79
C TRP A 129 -24.82 -25.23 15.44
N THR A 130 -25.29 -24.30 16.27
CA THR A 130 -26.64 -24.36 16.83
C THR A 130 -27.68 -24.18 15.74
N ARG A 131 -28.56 -25.17 15.56
CA ARG A 131 -29.69 -25.07 14.65
C ARG A 131 -30.66 -24.00 15.13
N THR A 132 -31.01 -23.08 14.24
CA THR A 132 -31.96 -22.00 14.53
C THR A 132 -33.32 -22.36 13.93
N SER A 133 -34.42 -21.87 14.50
CA SER A 133 -35.79 -22.10 13.98
C SER A 133 -36.13 -21.30 12.71
N GLY A 134 -35.19 -20.49 12.22
CA GLY A 134 -35.35 -19.72 10.99
C GLY A 134 -35.23 -20.59 9.74
N PRO A 135 -35.75 -20.11 8.60
CA PRO A 135 -35.58 -20.82 7.32
C PRO A 135 -34.11 -20.82 6.90
N ASP A 136 -33.73 -21.86 6.15
CA ASP A 136 -32.40 -21.92 5.53
C ASP A 136 -32.21 -20.75 4.56
N ILE A 137 -31.08 -20.06 4.71
CA ILE A 137 -30.74 -18.92 3.85
C ILE A 137 -30.12 -19.48 2.57
N GLU A 138 -30.82 -19.31 1.45
CA GLU A 138 -30.26 -19.65 0.15
C GLU A 138 -29.04 -18.76 -0.18
N PRO A 139 -28.02 -19.30 -0.87
CA PRO A 139 -26.91 -18.49 -1.33
C PRO A 139 -27.43 -17.35 -2.22
N PRO A 140 -26.80 -16.16 -2.17
CA PRO A 140 -27.20 -15.05 -3.02
C PRO A 140 -27.23 -15.48 -4.48
N LYS A 141 -28.32 -15.16 -5.20
CA LYS A 141 -28.43 -15.47 -6.63
C LYS A 141 -27.27 -14.82 -7.38
N PHE A 142 -26.31 -15.62 -7.79
CA PHE A 142 -25.15 -15.15 -8.54
C PHE A 142 -25.53 -14.95 -10.00
N HIS A 143 -25.64 -13.70 -10.43
CA HIS A 143 -25.85 -13.38 -11.84
C HIS A 143 -24.51 -13.23 -12.56
N VAL A 144 -24.26 -14.11 -13.54
CA VAL A 144 -23.13 -13.94 -14.47
C VAL A 144 -23.43 -12.72 -15.33
N LYS A 145 -22.61 -11.67 -15.21
CA LYS A 145 -22.72 -10.52 -16.10
C LYS A 145 -22.48 -10.96 -17.54
N LYS A 146 -23.38 -10.58 -18.45
CA LYS A 146 -23.28 -10.88 -19.88
C LYS A 146 -21.98 -10.28 -20.44
N GLY A 147 -21.18 -11.08 -21.15
CA GLY A 147 -19.94 -10.66 -21.79
C GLY A 147 -18.67 -11.36 -21.28
N ARG A 148 -17.52 -11.03 -21.88
CA ARG A 148 -16.22 -11.62 -21.54
C ARG A 148 -15.85 -11.28 -20.09
N ARG A 149 -15.54 -12.31 -19.29
CA ARG A 149 -15.04 -12.13 -17.93
C ARG A 149 -13.78 -11.25 -17.95
N LYS A 150 -13.85 -10.10 -17.29
CA LYS A 150 -12.69 -9.22 -17.14
C LYS A 150 -11.77 -9.79 -16.07
N GLU A 151 -10.59 -10.24 -16.46
CA GLU A 151 -9.57 -10.76 -15.52
C GLU A 151 -8.87 -9.64 -14.76
N LYS A 152 -8.81 -8.44 -15.35
CA LYS A 152 -8.15 -7.27 -14.76
C LYS A 152 -9.17 -6.26 -14.28
N ARG A 153 -8.93 -5.70 -13.10
CA ARG A 153 -9.66 -4.54 -12.58
C ARG A 153 -9.48 -3.33 -13.51
N ILE A 154 -10.55 -2.59 -13.75
CA ILE A 154 -10.51 -1.31 -14.46
C ILE A 154 -9.88 -0.28 -13.51
N LYS A 155 -8.80 0.39 -13.96
CA LYS A 155 -8.13 1.42 -13.17
C LYS A 155 -8.93 2.72 -13.17
N GLY A 156 -8.96 3.42 -12.05
CA GLY A 156 -9.55 4.76 -11.94
C GLY A 156 -8.72 5.80 -12.71
N ARG A 157 -9.33 6.94 -13.05
CA ARG A 157 -8.72 8.02 -13.86
C ARG A 157 -7.39 8.54 -13.28
N PHE A 158 -7.23 8.49 -11.95
CA PHE A 158 -6.06 8.99 -11.24
C PHE A 158 -5.12 7.89 -10.73
N GLU A 159 -5.38 6.62 -11.08
CA GLU A 159 -4.49 5.54 -10.69
C GLU A 159 -3.28 5.48 -11.62
N VAL A 160 -2.11 5.77 -11.05
CA VAL A 160 -0.83 5.67 -11.76
C VAL A 160 -0.65 4.23 -12.26
N PRO A 161 -0.44 4.01 -13.56
CA PRO A 161 -0.13 2.68 -14.07
C PRO A 161 1.14 2.16 -13.40
N LYS A 162 1.12 0.89 -12.91
CA LYS A 162 2.38 0.22 -12.58
C LYS A 162 3.35 0.37 -13.76
N PRO A 163 4.64 0.68 -13.50
CA PRO A 163 5.65 0.66 -14.53
C PRO A 163 5.57 -0.68 -15.27
N ASN A 164 5.59 -0.64 -16.59
CA ASN A 164 5.74 -1.87 -17.36
C ASN A 164 7.09 -2.48 -16.96
N ASP A 165 7.05 -3.63 -16.32
CA ASP A 165 8.25 -4.44 -16.14
C ASP A 165 8.66 -4.94 -17.54
N SER A 166 9.53 -4.18 -18.20
CA SER A 166 10.06 -4.47 -19.53
C SER A 166 11.12 -5.58 -19.50
N SER A 167 11.15 -6.38 -18.43
CA SER A 167 12.00 -7.57 -18.27
C SER A 167 11.87 -8.61 -19.41
N ARG A 168 10.91 -8.41 -20.34
CA ARG A 168 10.70 -9.28 -21.51
C ARG A 168 11.44 -8.86 -22.79
N MET A 169 12.27 -7.82 -22.79
CA MET A 169 13.21 -7.55 -23.89
C MET A 169 14.55 -8.30 -23.72
N ALA A 170 14.55 -9.44 -23.04
CA ALA A 170 15.73 -10.29 -22.97
C ALA A 170 15.96 -10.98 -24.33
N THR A 171 17.12 -10.74 -24.93
CA THR A 171 17.57 -11.45 -26.13
C THR A 171 17.51 -12.96 -25.88
N ILE A 172 16.72 -13.68 -26.68
CA ILE A 172 16.52 -15.12 -26.51
C ILE A 172 17.79 -15.86 -26.92
N THR A 173 18.55 -16.36 -25.96
CA THR A 173 19.74 -17.19 -26.19
C THR A 173 19.38 -18.67 -26.17
N CYS A 174 19.80 -19.41 -27.19
CA CYS A 174 19.57 -20.83 -27.30
C CYS A 174 20.44 -21.61 -26.31
N SER A 175 19.85 -22.34 -25.37
CA SER A 175 20.60 -23.16 -24.40
C SER A 175 21.31 -24.39 -25.00
N ASN A 176 21.10 -24.69 -26.29
CA ASN A 176 21.80 -25.78 -26.99
C ASN A 176 23.10 -25.30 -27.64
N CYS A 177 23.01 -24.24 -28.46
CA CYS A 177 24.11 -23.72 -29.29
C CYS A 177 24.69 -22.39 -28.82
N GLY A 178 24.08 -21.72 -27.84
CA GLY A 178 24.53 -20.43 -27.31
C GLY A 178 24.23 -19.21 -28.20
N LEU A 179 23.68 -19.41 -29.41
CA LEU A 179 23.34 -18.31 -30.32
C LEU A 179 22.02 -17.63 -29.94
N GLN A 180 21.92 -16.35 -30.26
CA GLN A 180 20.75 -15.51 -30.00
C GLN A 180 19.71 -15.61 -31.12
N GLY A 181 18.45 -15.31 -30.82
CA GLY A 181 17.35 -15.23 -31.78
C GLY A 181 16.48 -16.48 -31.90
N HIS A 182 16.78 -17.57 -31.19
CA HIS A 182 15.94 -18.76 -31.16
C HIS A 182 16.06 -19.54 -29.83
N ARG A 183 15.02 -20.31 -29.50
CA ARG A 183 15.03 -21.21 -28.33
C ARG A 183 15.57 -22.58 -28.73
N TYR A 184 16.09 -23.36 -27.77
CA TYR A 184 16.61 -24.71 -28.04
C TYR A 184 15.59 -25.64 -28.70
N THR A 185 14.29 -25.43 -28.50
CA THR A 185 13.21 -26.20 -29.14
C THR A 185 13.23 -26.10 -30.67
N ASN A 186 13.69 -24.97 -31.20
CA ASN A 186 13.74 -24.64 -32.63
C ASN A 186 15.19 -24.55 -33.14
N CYS A 187 16.15 -25.11 -32.38
CA CYS A 187 17.55 -25.13 -32.79
C CYS A 187 17.75 -26.12 -33.95
N LYS A 188 18.47 -25.69 -34.99
CA LYS A 188 18.79 -26.53 -36.15
C LYS A 188 19.96 -27.51 -35.90
N GLN A 189 20.66 -27.37 -34.79
CA GLN A 189 21.73 -28.28 -34.38
C GLN A 189 21.19 -29.45 -33.57
N GLN A 190 21.88 -30.59 -33.62
CA GLN A 190 21.55 -31.76 -32.80
C GLN A 190 21.47 -31.37 -31.32
N LEU A 191 20.39 -31.76 -30.66
CA LEU A 191 20.14 -31.40 -29.27
C LEU A 191 21.04 -32.19 -28.33
N ARG A 192 21.63 -31.53 -27.34
CA ARG A 192 22.31 -32.22 -26.23
C ARG A 192 21.36 -33.23 -25.57
N PRO A 193 21.82 -34.42 -25.14
CA PRO A 193 20.95 -35.50 -24.66
C PRO A 193 19.94 -35.08 -23.57
N LYS A 194 20.38 -34.23 -22.63
CA LYS A 194 19.54 -33.68 -21.55
C LYS A 194 18.40 -32.78 -22.06
N LEU A 195 18.62 -32.04 -23.15
CA LEU A 195 17.61 -31.18 -23.77
C LEU A 195 16.68 -31.98 -24.70
N ALA A 196 17.20 -33.01 -25.36
CA ALA A 196 16.41 -33.94 -26.18
C ALA A 196 15.36 -34.68 -25.34
N MET A 197 15.75 -35.23 -24.18
CA MET A 197 14.81 -35.90 -23.26
C MET A 197 13.71 -34.96 -22.74
N ARG A 198 14.02 -33.67 -22.54
CA ARG A 198 13.02 -32.66 -22.11
C ARG A 198 12.04 -32.29 -23.23
N LYS A 199 12.46 -32.33 -24.50
CA LYS A 199 11.57 -32.07 -25.64
C LYS A 199 10.51 -33.16 -25.79
N ILE A 200 10.90 -34.41 -25.54
CA ILE A 200 10.01 -35.59 -25.65
C ILE A 200 8.90 -35.56 -24.57
N LYS A 201 9.20 -35.09 -23.35
CA LYS A 201 8.22 -35.01 -22.24
C LYS A 201 7.05 -34.03 -22.46
N HIS A 202 7.11 -33.17 -23.48
CA HIS A 202 6.06 -32.20 -23.78
C HIS A 202 5.14 -32.61 -24.94
N VAL A 203 5.29 -33.81 -25.50
CA VAL A 203 4.27 -34.40 -26.38
C VAL A 203 3.24 -35.06 -25.48
N VAL A 204 2.24 -34.28 -25.09
CA VAL A 204 1.04 -34.77 -24.38
C VAL A 204 0.12 -35.37 -25.43
N ASN A 205 -0.26 -36.64 -25.26
CA ASN A 205 -1.45 -37.22 -25.92
C ASN A 205 -2.71 -36.58 -25.34
#